data_AF-A0A392P2C8-F1
#
_entry.id   AF-A0A392P2C8-F1
#
_cell.length_a   1.000
_cell.length_b   1.000
_cell.length_c   1.000
_cell.angle_alpha   90.00
_cell.angle_beta   90.00
_cell.angle_gamma   90.00
#
_symmetry.space_group_name_H-M   'P 1'
#
loop_
_entity.id
_entity.type
_entity.pdbx_description
1 polymer ?
#
loop_
_entity_poly.entity_id
_entity_poly.type
_entity_poly.pdbx_seq_one_letter_code
_entity_poly.pdbx_strand_id
1 'polypeptide(L)' 'GFMARAKGIPALELYRLAQKKKRKLVLCGHSLGGAVAALATLAILRVIAASSSSKENGNVSVKCITFSQPPVGNAALKE' A
#
# COMPACT_ATOMS: atom_id res chain seq x y z
N GLY A 1 -15.86 -7.48 3.41
CA GLY A 1 -15.50 -6.06 3.17
C GLY A 1 -14.10 -5.91 2.59
N PHE A 2 -13.69 -4.68 2.29
CA PHE A 2 -12.41 -4.34 1.63
C PHE A 2 -11.19 -4.80 2.43
N MET A 3 -11.19 -4.57 3.74
CA MET A 3 -10.09 -4.93 4.65
C MET A 3 -9.77 -6.42 4.66
N ALA A 4 -10.79 -7.29 4.71
CA ALA A 4 -10.59 -8.75 4.69
C ALA A 4 -9.87 -9.21 3.41
N ARG A 5 -10.20 -8.59 2.26
CA ARG A 5 -9.53 -8.88 0.98
C ARG A 5 -8.12 -8.32 0.94
N ALA A 6 -7.90 -7.11 1.44
CA ALA A 6 -6.58 -6.49 1.52
C ALA A 6 -5.60 -7.30 2.38
N LYS A 7 -6.06 -7.94 3.46
CA LYS A 7 -5.25 -8.86 4.28
C LYS A 7 -4.76 -10.09 3.51
N GLY A 8 -5.46 -10.51 2.45
CA GLY A 8 -5.02 -11.61 1.58
C GLY A 8 -3.97 -11.21 0.54
N ILE A 9 -3.66 -9.91 0.41
CA ILE A 9 -2.63 -9.43 -0.52
C ILE A 9 -1.28 -9.45 0.18
N PRO A 10 -0.23 -10.07 -0.40
CA PRO A 10 1.11 -10.10 0.17
C PRO A 10 1.85 -8.76 -0.04
N ALA A 11 1.29 -7.67 0.49
CA ALA A 11 1.72 -6.30 0.18
C ALA A 11 3.18 -6.02 0.57
N LEU A 12 3.64 -6.54 1.71
CA LEU A 12 5.03 -6.36 2.17
C LEU A 12 6.04 -7.16 1.34
N GLU A 13 5.67 -8.35 0.89
CA GLU A 13 6.52 -9.16 0.01
C GLU A 13 6.69 -8.50 -1.35
N LEU A 14 5.60 -7.95 -1.90
CA LEU A 14 5.63 -7.15 -3.13
C LEU A 14 6.51 -5.92 -2.97
N TYR A 15 6.45 -5.23 -1.82
CA TYR A 15 7.32 -4.11 -1.53
C TYR A 15 8.80 -4.51 -1.43
N ARG A 16 9.13 -5.59 -0.71
CA ARG A 16 10.50 -6.12 -0.63
C ARG A 16 11.04 -6.56 -2.00
N LEU A 17 10.19 -7.15 -2.83
CA LEU A 17 10.55 -7.51 -4.20
C LEU A 17 10.88 -6.26 -5.03
N ALA A 18 10.08 -5.19 -4.89
CA ALA A 18 10.33 -3.91 -5.55
C ALA A 18 11.63 -3.25 -5.05
N GLN A 19 11.91 -3.32 -3.75
CA GLN A 19 13.20 -2.88 -3.17
C GLN A 19 14.38 -3.66 -3.78
N LYS A 20 14.32 -5.00 -3.78
CA LYS A 20 15.36 -5.86 -4.36
C LYS A 20 15.63 -5.53 -5.83
N LYS A 21 14.57 -5.25 -6.60
CA LYS A 21 14.66 -4.89 -8.02
C LYS A 21 14.96 -3.40 -8.25
N LYS A 22 15.04 -2.57 -7.21
CA LYS A 22 15.19 -1.10 -7.28
C LYS A 22 14.17 -0.46 -8.22
N ARG A 23 12.91 -0.91 -8.15
CA ARG A 23 11.79 -0.39 -8.97
C ARG A 23 10.75 0.30 -8.10
N LYS A 24 10.11 1.32 -8.67
CA LYS A 24 8.94 1.96 -8.07
C LYS A 24 7.79 0.95 -8.03
N LEU A 25 7.04 0.93 -6.94
CA LEU A 25 5.86 0.08 -6.77
C LEU A 25 4.59 0.91 -7.00
N VAL A 26 3.72 0.44 -7.89
CA VAL A 26 2.40 1.04 -8.09
C VAL A 26 1.35 -0.01 -7.79
N LEU A 27 0.47 0.27 -6.82
CA LEU A 27 -0.71 -0.53 -6.56
C LEU A 27 -1.90 0.14 -7.24
N CYS A 28 -2.62 -0.59 -8.09
CA CYS A 28 -3.76 -0.07 -8.80
C CYS A 28 -4.96 -1.02 -8.76
N GLY A 29 -6.14 -0.47 -9.04
CA GLY A 29 -7.35 -1.25 -9.12
C GLY A 29 -8.57 -0.41 -9.46
N HIS A 30 -9.57 -1.06 -10.05
CA HIS A 30 -10.88 -0.48 -10.36
C HIS A 30 -11.92 -0.91 -9.32
N SER A 31 -12.83 -0.01 -8.95
CA SER A 31 -13.96 -0.28 -8.06
C SER A 31 -13.52 -0.95 -6.75
N LEU A 32 -14.05 -2.13 -6.42
CA LEU A 32 -13.64 -2.95 -5.28
C LEU A 32 -12.11 -3.18 -5.23
N GLY A 33 -11.48 -3.41 -6.38
CA GLY A 33 -10.03 -3.58 -6.47
C GLY A 33 -9.27 -2.32 -6.10
N GLY A 34 -9.81 -1.14 -6.39
CA GLY A 34 -9.23 0.14 -5.97
C GLY A 34 -9.21 0.28 -4.45
N ALA A 35 -10.30 -0.09 -3.79
CA ALA A 35 -10.37 -0.08 -2.33
C ALA A 35 -9.36 -1.04 -1.68
N VAL A 36 -9.17 -2.22 -2.28
CA VAL A 36 -8.17 -3.20 -1.83
C VAL A 36 -6.74 -2.67 -2.05
N ALA A 37 -6.46 -2.07 -3.21
CA ALA A 37 -5.16 -1.48 -3.53
C ALA A 37 -4.80 -0.34 -2.57
N ALA A 38 -5.77 0.51 -2.19
CA ALA A 38 -5.57 1.57 -1.21
C ALA A 38 -5.18 1.02 0.17
N LEU A 39 -5.92 0.03 0.69
CA LEU A 39 -5.61 -0.58 1.99
C LEU A 39 -4.27 -1.34 1.99
N ALA A 40 -3.95 -2.04 0.90
CA ALA A 40 -2.65 -2.69 0.75
C ALA A 40 -1.49 -1.67 0.72
N THR A 41 -1.70 -0.52 0.08
CA THR A 41 -0.73 0.59 0.09
C THR A 41 -0.52 1.13 1.50
N LEU A 42 -1.60 1.34 2.27
CA LEU A 42 -1.51 1.80 3.66
C LEU A 42 -0.77 0.81 4.55
N ALA A 43 -0.92 -0.50 4.33
CA ALA A 43 -0.17 -1.52 5.06
C ALA A 43 1.35 -1.39 4.83
N ILE A 44 1.77 -1.10 3.59
CA ILE A 44 3.18 -0.85 3.25
C ILE A 44 3.66 0.43 3.92
N LEU A 45 2.93 1.53 3.77
CA LEU A 45 3.33 2.85 4.31
C LEU A 45 3.46 2.82 5.84
N ARG A 46 2.60 2.08 6.54
CA ARG A 46 2.69 1.90 8.00
C ARG A 46 4.00 1.25 8.42
N VAL A 47 4.46 0.22 7.71
CA VAL A 47 5.74 -0.45 8.01
C VAL A 47 6.93 0.47 7.73
N ILE A 48 6.86 1.24 6.63
CA ILE A 48 7.90 2.24 6.31
C ILE A 48 7.97 3.30 7.40
N ALA A 49 6.83 3.86 7.82
CA ALA A 49 6.76 4.86 8.88
C ALA A 49 7.31 4.31 10.21
N ALA A 50 6.95 3.09 10.60
CA ALA A 50 7.47 2.44 11.80
C ALA A 50 8.98 2.16 11.76
N SER A 51 9.54 1.96 10.56
CA SER A 51 10.96 1.64 10.35
C SER A 51 11.84 2.87 10.14
N SER A 52 11.29 4.08 10.24
CA SER A 52 11.96 5.35 9.90
C SER A 52 13.10 5.74 10.84
N SER A 53 13.33 4.99 11.93
CA SER A 53 14.47 5.21 12.84
C SER A 53 15.80 4.65 12.32
N SER A 54 15.79 3.81 11.28
CA SER A 54 16.98 3.22 10.67
C SER A 54 17.11 3.69 9.22
N LYS A 55 17.82 4.81 9.04
CA LYS A 55 18.38 5.22 7.75
C LYS A 55 19.18 4.03 7.19
N GLU A 56 18.75 3.45 6.05
CA GLU A 56 19.61 2.88 4.97
C GLU A 56 18.99 1.77 4.12
N ASN A 57 17.81 1.22 4.44
CA ASN A 57 17.26 0.12 3.62
C ASN A 57 16.47 0.61 2.40
N GLY A 58 17.17 0.98 1.32
CA GLY A 58 16.71 0.86 -0.08
C GLY A 58 15.25 1.23 -0.37
N ASN A 59 14.72 2.29 0.26
CA ASN A 59 13.30 2.64 0.15
C ASN A 59 12.95 2.97 -1.31
N VAL A 60 11.96 2.26 -1.85
CA VAL A 60 11.41 2.54 -3.18
C VAL A 60 10.12 3.33 -3.06
N SER A 61 9.88 4.21 -4.03
CA SER A 61 8.64 4.99 -4.11
C SER A 61 7.43 4.07 -4.30
N VAL A 62 6.39 4.31 -3.51
CA VAL A 62 5.10 3.61 -3.60
C VAL A 62 4.03 4.60 -4.05
N LYS A 63 3.23 4.23 -5.04
CA LYS A 63 2.06 5.00 -5.49
C LYS A 63 0.82 4.13 -5.50
N CYS A 64 -0.33 4.75 -5.22
CA CYS A 64 -1.64 4.13 -5.37
C CYS A 64 -2.43 4.89 -6.45
N ILE A 65 -2.95 4.17 -7.44
CA ILE A 65 -3.77 4.75 -8.52
C ILE A 65 -5.06 3.93 -8.61
N THR A 66 -6.18 4.53 -8.26
CA THR A 66 -7.48 3.83 -8.23
C THR A 66 -8.47 4.48 -9.19
N PHE A 67 -9.40 3.67 -9.68
CA PHE A 67 -10.43 4.10 -10.62
C PHE A 67 -11.80 3.73 -10.05
N SER A 68 -12.68 4.71 -9.89
CA SER A 68 -14.04 4.49 -9.36
C SER A 68 -14.06 3.73 -8.01
N GLN A 69 -13.06 3.94 -7.14
CA GLN A 69 -13.05 3.26 -5.84
C GLN A 69 -14.18 3.80 -4.95
N PRO A 70 -14.88 2.94 -4.20
CA PRO A 70 -15.75 3.40 -3.13
C PRO A 70 -14.92 4.01 -1.99
N PRO A 71 -15.53 4.85 -1.12
CA PRO A 71 -14.88 5.31 0.10
C PRO A 71 -14.43 4.13 0.98
N VAL A 72 -13.20 4.20 1.48
CA VAL A 72 -12.54 3.08 2.19
C VAL A 72 -12.31 3.38 3.68
N GLY A 73 -12.15 4.66 4.01
CA GLY A 73 -11.89 5.16 5.35
C GLY A 73 -12.92 6.17 5.81
N ASN A 74 -12.86 6.48 7.10
CA ASN A 74 -13.58 7.57 7.72
C ASN A 74 -12.63 8.77 7.95
N ALA A 75 -13.13 9.83 8.61
CA ALA A 75 -12.35 11.02 8.92
C ALA A 75 -11.06 10.70 9.69
N ALA A 76 -11.11 9.74 10.63
CA ALA A 76 -9.94 9.33 11.41
C ALA A 76 -8.82 8.66 10.60
N LEU A 77 -9.10 8.14 9.39
CA LEU A 77 -8.08 7.59 8.50
C LEU A 77 -7.48 8.65 7.57
N LYS A 78 -8.18 9.77 7.37
CA LYS A 78 -7.75 10.85 6.49
C LYS A 78 -6.62 11.67 7.12
N GLU A 79 -6.71 11.89 8.44
CA GLU A 79 -5.73 12.59 9.28
C GLU A 79 -4.50 11.70 9.54
#